data_AF-A0AAV1WR60-F1
#
_entry.id   AF-A0AAV1WR60-F1
#
_cell.length_a   1.000
_cell.length_b   1.000
_cell.length_c   1.000
_cell.angle_alpha   90.00
_cell.angle_beta   90.00
_cell.angle_gamma   90.00
#
_symmetry.space_group_name_H-M   'P 1'
#
loop_
_entity.id
_entity.type
_entity.pdbx_description
1 polymer ?
#
loop_
_entity_poly.entity_id
_entity_poly.type
_entity_poly.pdbx_seq_one_letter_code
_entity_poly.pdbx_strand_id
1 'polypeptide(L)'
;MIQSNVSANFLAGTIPSDGVLANFTASSFAGNRGLCGVQISSTCDGSPDANSPSNSDQNENGRKKYSGRLLISAAATVGALLLVALMCFWGCFLYKKFGKNDRGSLAMGVSGGASVVVFHGDLPYSSKEIIKKLETLNEEHIIGIGGFGTVYKLAMDDGNVFALKRIVKLNEGFDRFW
;
A
#
# COMPACT_ATOMS: atom_id res chain seq x y z
N MET A 1 -4.44 37.66 -41.50
CA MET A 1 -3.37 36.66 -41.70
C MET A 1 -3.49 35.66 -40.56
N ILE A 2 -3.85 34.41 -40.83
CA ILE A 2 -3.90 33.36 -39.79
C ILE A 2 -2.46 32.88 -39.61
N GLN A 3 -1.92 33.00 -38.40
CA GLN A 3 -0.59 32.53 -38.05
C GLN A 3 -0.74 31.50 -36.94
N SER A 4 -0.56 30.22 -37.25
CA SER A 4 -0.61 29.14 -36.28
C SER A 4 0.79 28.58 -36.06
N ASN A 5 1.25 28.63 -34.82
CA ASN A 5 2.54 28.06 -34.43
C ASN A 5 2.37 26.55 -34.19
N VAL A 6 3.02 25.73 -35.01
CA VAL A 6 3.01 24.26 -34.93
C VAL A 6 4.41 23.70 -34.59
N SER A 7 5.26 24.52 -33.96
CA SER A 7 6.62 24.15 -33.57
C SER A 7 6.61 23.10 -32.45
N ALA A 8 7.65 22.27 -32.40
CA ALA A 8 7.88 21.27 -31.36
C ALA A 8 6.72 20.29 -31.09
N ASN A 9 5.96 19.93 -32.12
CA ASN A 9 4.82 19.00 -32.05
C ASN A 9 5.13 17.60 -32.58
N PHE A 10 6.42 17.27 -32.80
CA PHE A 10 6.89 15.99 -33.34
C PHE A 10 6.23 15.60 -34.67
N LEU A 11 5.83 16.58 -35.48
CA LEU A 11 5.26 16.34 -36.81
C LEU A 11 6.30 15.68 -37.74
N ALA A 12 5.82 14.86 -38.68
CA ALA A 12 6.64 14.17 -39.67
C ALA A 12 5.97 14.14 -41.05
N GLY A 13 6.78 14.06 -42.11
CA GLY A 13 6.34 14.02 -43.51
C GLY A 13 6.57 15.32 -44.26
N THR A 14 6.13 15.35 -45.52
CA THR A 14 6.25 16.52 -46.39
C THR A 14 5.24 17.60 -46.01
N ILE A 15 5.69 18.83 -45.81
CA ILE A 15 4.81 19.98 -45.65
C ILE A 15 4.10 20.23 -46.99
N PRO A 16 2.76 20.20 -47.04
CA PRO A 16 2.03 20.48 -48.27
C PRO A 16 2.38 21.87 -48.81
N SER A 17 2.69 21.95 -50.10
CA SER A 17 2.93 23.23 -50.78
C SER A 17 1.65 24.03 -51.04
N ASP A 18 0.49 23.42 -50.81
CA ASP A 18 -0.83 24.00 -51.02
C ASP A 18 -1.57 24.25 -49.70
N GLY A 19 -2.49 25.22 -49.72
CA GLY A 19 -3.36 25.54 -48.61
C GLY A 19 -2.76 26.52 -47.59
N VAL A 20 -3.32 26.53 -46.38
CA VAL A 20 -2.99 27.53 -45.34
C VAL A 20 -1.55 27.36 -44.80
N LEU A 21 -1.03 26.13 -44.79
CA LEU A 21 0.31 25.78 -44.29
C LEU A 21 1.44 26.33 -45.17
N ALA A 22 1.17 26.60 -46.45
CA ALA A 22 2.14 27.19 -47.36
C ALA A 22 2.46 28.67 -47.03
N ASN A 23 1.56 29.35 -46.32
CA ASN A 23 1.71 30.75 -45.90
C ASN A 23 2.36 30.90 -44.52
N PHE A 24 2.74 29.80 -43.86
CA PHE A 24 3.35 29.86 -42.53
C PHE A 24 4.86 30.02 -42.63
N THR A 25 5.44 30.80 -41.71
CA THR A 25 6.88 31.02 -41.63
C THR A 25 7.61 29.76 -41.18
N ALA A 26 8.84 29.54 -41.64
CA ALA A 26 9.71 28.42 -41.25
C ALA A 26 9.81 28.21 -39.71
N SER A 27 9.80 29.30 -38.94
CA SER A 27 9.81 29.27 -37.47
C SER A 27 8.59 28.55 -36.87
N SER A 28 7.44 28.57 -37.55
CA SER A 28 6.23 27.88 -37.12
C SER A 28 6.36 26.36 -37.20
N PHE A 29 7.36 25.84 -37.91
CA PHE A 29 7.64 24.40 -38.06
C PHE A 29 8.87 23.95 -37.27
N ALA A 30 9.54 24.85 -36.55
CA ALA A 30 10.77 24.56 -35.81
C ALA A 30 10.60 23.43 -34.78
N GLY A 31 11.63 22.62 -34.57
CA GLY A 31 11.60 21.53 -33.59
C GLY A 31 10.91 20.24 -34.04
N ASN A 32 10.33 20.19 -35.24
CA ASN A 32 9.76 18.98 -35.84
C ASN A 32 10.79 18.29 -36.76
N ARG A 33 11.60 17.37 -36.22
CA ARG A 33 12.71 16.74 -36.94
C ARG A 33 12.31 15.83 -38.11
N GLY A 34 11.06 15.38 -38.15
CA GLY A 34 10.55 14.53 -39.21
C GLY A 34 9.92 15.28 -40.38
N LEU A 35 9.82 16.61 -40.30
CA LEU A 35 9.27 17.42 -41.40
C LEU A 35 10.33 17.68 -42.46
N CYS A 36 9.89 17.69 -43.71
CA CYS A 36 10.67 18.09 -44.86
C CYS A 36 9.78 18.90 -45.83
N GLY A 37 10.36 19.72 -46.69
CA GLY A 37 9.64 20.55 -47.66
C GLY A 37 10.26 21.94 -47.84
N VAL A 38 9.74 22.67 -48.83
CA VAL A 38 10.24 23.99 -49.24
C VAL A 38 10.18 25.04 -48.12
N GLN A 39 9.16 24.97 -47.25
CA GLN A 39 8.91 25.96 -46.19
C GLN A 39 10.00 26.01 -45.11
N ILE A 40 10.78 24.93 -44.97
CA ILE A 40 11.87 24.80 -44.00
C ILE A 40 13.19 24.45 -44.68
N SER A 41 13.29 24.62 -46.01
CA SER A 41 14.49 24.33 -46.80
C SER A 41 15.08 22.94 -46.53
N SER A 42 14.23 21.94 -46.31
CA SER A 42 14.63 20.56 -46.03
C SER A 42 14.16 19.65 -47.16
N THR A 43 15.08 18.90 -47.75
CA THR A 43 14.78 17.95 -48.83
C THR A 43 14.10 16.71 -48.26
N CYS A 44 12.96 16.33 -48.84
CA CYS A 44 12.32 15.05 -48.55
C CYS A 44 13.02 13.95 -49.34
N ASP A 45 13.50 12.92 -48.66
CA ASP A 45 14.16 11.78 -49.29
C ASP A 45 13.09 10.87 -49.90
N GLY A 46 12.76 11.06 -51.19
CA GLY A 46 11.68 10.29 -51.82
C GLY A 46 11.10 10.76 -53.16
N SER A 47 11.85 11.37 -54.08
CA SER A 47 11.44 11.43 -55.50
C SER A 47 12.64 11.51 -56.45
N PRO A 48 12.57 10.85 -57.62
CA PRO A 48 13.69 10.70 -58.54
C PRO A 48 13.82 11.95 -59.41
N ASP A 49 15.00 12.56 -59.48
CA ASP A 49 15.68 12.91 -60.73
C ASP A 49 16.90 13.83 -60.50
N ALA A 50 18.03 13.34 -61.02
CA ALA A 50 19.18 14.05 -61.58
C ALA A 50 20.14 14.90 -60.70
N ASN A 51 21.31 14.28 -60.48
CA ASN A 51 22.68 14.80 -60.69
C ASN A 51 23.53 15.30 -59.49
N SER A 52 24.45 14.39 -59.09
CA SER A 52 25.85 14.59 -58.66
C SER A 52 26.17 14.74 -57.15
N PRO A 53 27.41 14.42 -56.69
CA PRO A 53 27.76 13.07 -56.24
C PRO A 53 28.36 13.01 -54.81
N SER A 54 28.55 11.77 -54.32
CA SER A 54 29.21 11.35 -53.06
C SER A 54 28.31 11.40 -51.80
N ASN A 55 28.17 10.38 -50.96
CA ASN A 55 28.99 9.19 -50.71
C ASN A 55 28.10 7.97 -50.42
N SER A 56 28.53 6.84 -50.98
CA SER A 56 28.22 5.44 -50.69
C SER A 56 27.36 5.12 -49.45
N ASP A 57 26.19 4.55 -49.75
CA ASP A 57 25.45 3.60 -48.94
C ASP A 57 26.30 2.40 -48.46
N GLN A 58 26.05 1.95 -47.23
CA GLN A 58 25.79 0.53 -46.96
C GLN A 58 24.69 0.38 -45.90
N ASN A 59 23.49 0.13 -46.43
CA ASN A 59 22.70 -1.06 -46.20
C ASN A 59 22.09 -1.32 -44.80
N GLU A 60 20.81 -1.63 -44.86
CA GLU A 60 19.93 -2.05 -43.80
C GLU A 60 20.50 -3.17 -42.93
N ASN A 61 20.29 -3.03 -41.63
CA ASN A 61 19.77 -4.14 -40.82
C ASN A 61 19.14 -3.56 -39.55
N GLY A 62 17.82 -3.37 -39.61
CA GLY A 62 16.98 -3.06 -38.45
C GLY A 62 16.96 -4.21 -37.45
N ARG A 63 18.04 -4.40 -36.70
CA ARG A 63 17.97 -5.12 -35.42
C ARG A 63 17.54 -4.14 -34.34
N LYS A 64 16.26 -4.20 -33.98
CA LYS A 64 15.64 -3.52 -32.84
C LYS A 64 16.56 -3.57 -31.61
N LYS A 65 17.29 -2.49 -31.36
CA LYS A 65 18.16 -2.33 -30.20
C LYS A 65 17.32 -1.78 -29.04
N TYR A 66 16.44 -2.61 -28.47
CA TYR A 66 15.86 -2.34 -27.15
C TYR A 66 16.94 -2.62 -26.10
N SER A 67 17.90 -1.70 -25.94
CA SER A 67 19.05 -1.91 -25.08
C SER A 67 18.88 -1.20 -23.73
N GLY A 68 18.63 -2.01 -22.70
CA GLY A 68 18.79 -1.68 -21.28
C GLY A 68 17.70 -0.83 -20.64
N ARG A 69 17.34 0.31 -21.23
CA ARG A 69 16.51 1.34 -20.57
C ARG A 69 15.07 0.91 -20.28
N LEU A 70 14.46 0.12 -21.18
CA LEU A 70 13.08 -0.34 -21.02
C LEU A 70 12.95 -1.48 -19.98
N LEU A 71 13.96 -2.36 -19.90
CA LEU A 71 14.00 -3.45 -18.93
C LEU A 71 14.24 -2.94 -17.50
N ILE A 72 15.07 -1.92 -17.35
CA ILE A 72 15.32 -1.25 -16.05
C ILE A 72 14.03 -0.57 -15.55
N SER A 73 13.26 0.06 -16.44
CA SER A 73 11.98 0.68 -16.10
C SER A 73 10.94 -0.36 -15.64
N ALA A 74 10.83 -1.49 -16.33
CA ALA A 74 9.88 -2.54 -15.98
C ALA A 74 10.26 -3.24 -14.64
N ALA A 75 11.55 -3.44 -14.40
CA ALA A 75 12.04 -4.00 -13.14
C ALA A 75 11.77 -3.08 -11.95
N ALA A 76 11.92 -1.75 -12.13
CA ALA A 76 11.65 -0.77 -11.09
C ALA A 76 10.16 -0.76 -10.69
N THR A 77 9.24 -0.85 -11.66
CA THR A 77 7.80 -0.87 -11.37
C THR A 77 7.37 -2.15 -10.63
N VAL A 78 7.91 -3.31 -11.04
CA VAL A 78 7.62 -4.57 -10.36
C VAL A 78 8.22 -4.59 -8.95
N GLY A 79 9.44 -4.07 -8.79
CA GLY A 79 10.09 -3.93 -7.48
C GLY A 79 9.30 -3.03 -6.53
N ALA A 80 8.85 -1.85 -7.00
CA ALA A 80 8.05 -0.94 -6.20
C ALA A 80 6.72 -1.58 -5.75
N LEU A 81 6.02 -2.26 -6.66
CA LEU A 81 4.77 -2.96 -6.33
C LEU A 81 4.97 -4.08 -5.30
N LEU A 82 6.04 -4.87 -5.43
CA LEU A 82 6.39 -5.91 -4.46
C LEU A 82 6.76 -5.34 -3.10
N LEU A 83 7.51 -4.23 -3.05
CA LEU A 83 7.86 -3.56 -1.80
C LEU A 83 6.63 -3.00 -1.08
N VAL A 84 5.69 -2.38 -1.82
CA VAL A 84 4.42 -1.90 -1.25
C VAL A 84 3.59 -3.07 -0.73
N ALA A 85 3.49 -4.16 -1.49
CA ALA A 85 2.77 -5.36 -1.06
C ALA A 85 3.39 -5.98 0.22
N LEU A 86 4.72 -6.05 0.30
CA LEU A 86 5.43 -6.50 1.51
C LEU A 86 5.22 -5.56 2.68
N MET A 87 5.27 -4.24 2.47
CA MET A 87 4.96 -3.25 3.51
C MET A 87 3.51 -3.31 3.98
N CYS A 88 2.55 -3.54 3.09
CA CYS A 88 1.16 -3.77 3.48
C CYS A 88 0.99 -5.12 4.18
N PHE A 89 1.67 -6.18 3.73
CA PHE A 89 1.59 -7.49 4.35
C PHE A 89 2.22 -7.48 5.73
N TRP A 90 3.44 -6.95 5.89
CA TRP A 90 4.06 -6.75 7.19
C TRP A 90 3.30 -5.74 8.02
N GLY A 91 2.85 -4.64 7.45
CA GLY A 91 2.02 -3.65 8.14
C GLY A 91 0.76 -4.29 8.70
N CYS A 92 -0.03 -5.00 7.91
CA CYS A 92 -1.23 -5.70 8.35
C CYS A 92 -0.93 -6.90 9.25
N PHE A 93 0.14 -7.65 9.01
CA PHE A 93 0.53 -8.80 9.83
C PHE A 93 1.06 -8.34 11.19
N LEU A 94 1.92 -7.34 11.22
CA LEU A 94 2.40 -6.68 12.43
C LEU A 94 1.24 -5.94 13.10
N TYR A 95 0.33 -5.30 12.39
CA TYR A 95 -0.87 -4.71 12.99
C TYR A 95 -1.84 -5.76 13.53
N LYS A 96 -1.88 -6.97 12.96
CA LYS A 96 -2.69 -8.09 13.47
C LYS A 96 -1.98 -8.84 14.60
N LYS A 97 -0.64 -8.82 14.63
CA LYS A 97 0.22 -9.47 15.63
C LYS A 97 0.52 -8.57 16.83
N PHE A 98 0.66 -7.26 16.60
CA PHE A 98 0.87 -6.19 17.59
C PHE A 98 -0.39 -5.38 17.88
N GLY A 99 -1.39 -5.31 17.00
CA GLY A 99 -2.73 -4.78 17.36
C GLY A 99 -3.55 -5.74 18.22
N LYS A 100 -2.97 -6.90 18.56
CA LYS A 100 -3.41 -7.79 19.63
C LYS A 100 -2.62 -7.59 20.93
N ASN A 101 -1.66 -6.65 20.97
CA ASN A 101 -0.83 -6.39 22.14
C ASN A 101 -0.82 -4.88 22.43
N ASP A 102 -1.49 -4.46 23.50
CA ASP A 102 -1.19 -3.19 24.18
C ASP A 102 -1.86 -1.90 23.71
N ARG A 103 -3.15 -1.95 23.32
CA ARG A 103 -4.03 -0.79 23.55
C ARG A 103 -5.43 -1.19 24.01
N GLY A 104 -5.62 -1.19 25.34
CA GLY A 104 -6.89 -0.78 25.93
C GLY A 104 -7.80 -1.86 26.50
N SER A 105 -7.25 -2.82 27.25
CA SER A 105 -7.92 -3.50 28.36
C SER A 105 -6.97 -4.60 28.82
N LEU A 106 -6.64 -4.63 30.10
CA LEU A 106 -5.75 -5.60 30.76
C LEU A 106 -6.38 -7.01 30.78
N ALA A 107 -6.76 -7.51 29.60
CA ALA A 107 -7.46 -8.76 29.37
C ALA A 107 -6.43 -9.89 29.33
N MET A 108 -6.18 -10.49 30.48
CA MET A 108 -5.26 -11.61 30.57
C MET A 108 -6.00 -12.91 30.27
N GLY A 109 -5.49 -13.69 29.30
CA GLY A 109 -6.06 -14.98 28.95
C GLY A 109 -5.76 -16.02 30.04
N VAL A 110 -6.80 -16.58 30.63
CA VAL A 110 -6.72 -17.73 31.55
C VAL A 110 -6.99 -19.00 30.77
N SER A 111 -6.38 -20.11 31.21
CA SER A 111 -6.69 -21.45 30.68
C SER A 111 -8.21 -21.68 30.72
N GLY A 112 -8.81 -22.08 29.59
CA GLY A 112 -10.26 -22.27 29.47
C GLY A 112 -11.06 -21.09 28.88
N GLY A 113 -10.40 -20.11 28.24
CA GLY A 113 -11.09 -19.05 27.49
C GLY A 113 -11.84 -18.04 28.39
N ALA A 114 -11.33 -17.84 29.60
CA ALA A 114 -11.74 -16.75 30.48
C ALA A 114 -10.75 -15.58 30.34
N SER A 115 -11.28 -14.36 30.30
CA SER A 115 -10.50 -13.12 30.29
C SER A 115 -10.64 -12.43 31.65
N VAL A 116 -9.51 -12.15 32.31
CA VAL A 116 -9.50 -11.32 33.53
C VAL A 116 -9.30 -9.87 33.11
N VAL A 117 -10.11 -8.94 33.63
CA VAL A 117 -9.97 -7.49 33.40
C VAL A 117 -9.71 -6.82 34.74
N VAL A 118 -8.68 -5.98 34.79
CA VAL A 118 -8.33 -5.20 35.99
C VAL A 118 -8.93 -3.81 35.87
N PHE A 119 -9.76 -3.44 36.82
CA PHE A 119 -10.34 -2.10 36.93
C PHE A 119 -9.52 -1.31 37.95
N HIS A 120 -8.75 -0.33 37.48
CA HIS A 120 -7.82 0.53 38.22
C HIS A 120 -6.47 -0.11 38.59
N GLY A 121 -5.39 0.50 38.07
CA GLY A 121 -4.01 0.13 38.35
C GLY A 121 -3.55 -1.12 37.59
N ASP A 122 -2.30 -1.11 37.12
CA ASP A 122 -1.65 -2.34 36.70
C ASP A 122 -1.42 -3.23 37.94
N LEU A 123 -1.80 -4.50 37.86
CA LEU A 123 -1.47 -5.46 38.90
C LEU A 123 0.04 -5.75 38.81
N PRO A 124 0.84 -5.56 39.88
CA PRO A 124 2.28 -5.83 39.87
C PRO A 124 2.59 -7.34 39.93
N TYR A 125 1.70 -8.20 39.40
CA TYR A 125 1.82 -9.65 39.46
C TYR A 125 1.86 -10.27 38.07
N SER A 126 2.58 -11.37 37.96
CA SER A 126 2.65 -12.13 36.72
C SER A 126 1.33 -12.85 36.44
N SER A 127 1.06 -13.09 35.17
CA SER A 127 -0.10 -13.85 34.73
C SER A 127 -0.28 -15.19 35.42
N LYS A 128 0.83 -15.90 35.61
CA LYS A 128 0.86 -17.23 36.23
C LYS A 128 0.47 -17.19 37.70
N GLU A 129 0.88 -16.13 38.39
CA GLU A 129 0.62 -15.95 39.83
C GLU A 129 -0.86 -15.68 40.08
N ILE A 130 -1.46 -14.80 39.29
CA ILE A 130 -2.90 -14.50 39.35
C ILE A 130 -3.69 -15.79 39.05
N ILE A 131 -3.36 -16.52 37.98
CA ILE A 131 -4.07 -17.75 37.60
C ILE A 131 -3.99 -18.80 38.71
N LYS A 132 -2.80 -19.01 39.28
CA LYS A 132 -2.62 -19.94 40.41
C LYS A 132 -3.52 -19.56 41.59
N LYS A 133 -3.61 -18.27 41.93
CA LYS A 133 -4.51 -17.80 43.00
C LYS A 133 -5.99 -17.96 42.62
N LEU A 134 -6.35 -17.75 41.37
CA LEU A 134 -7.72 -17.98 40.87
C LEU A 134 -8.16 -19.43 40.97
N GLU A 135 -7.26 -20.39 40.73
CA GLU A 135 -7.53 -21.83 40.85
C GLU A 135 -7.78 -22.25 42.30
N THR A 136 -7.26 -21.51 43.28
CA THR A 136 -7.51 -21.76 44.72
C THR A 136 -8.81 -21.15 45.25
N LEU A 137 -9.54 -20.38 44.43
CA LEU A 137 -10.77 -19.72 44.88
C LEU A 137 -11.94 -20.71 44.98
N ASN A 138 -12.40 -20.92 46.21
CA ASN A 138 -13.59 -21.70 46.55
C ASN A 138 -14.73 -20.83 47.11
N GLU A 139 -15.86 -21.47 47.44
CA GLU A 139 -17.06 -20.80 47.98
C GLU A 139 -16.83 -20.06 49.31
N GLU A 140 -15.82 -20.48 50.09
CA GLU A 140 -15.42 -19.81 51.33
C GLU A 140 -14.89 -18.37 51.11
N HIS A 141 -14.42 -18.06 49.90
CA HIS A 141 -13.86 -16.76 49.55
C HIS A 141 -14.92 -15.79 49.01
N ILE A 142 -16.18 -16.20 48.93
CA ILE A 142 -17.26 -15.37 48.40
C ILE A 142 -17.57 -14.23 49.39
N ILE A 143 -17.47 -13.00 48.91
CA ILE A 143 -17.87 -11.80 49.67
C ILE A 143 -19.22 -11.24 49.22
N GLY A 144 -19.74 -11.69 48.07
CA GLY A 144 -21.07 -11.32 47.62
C GLY A 144 -21.48 -12.00 46.33
N ILE A 145 -22.78 -12.18 46.14
CA ILE A 145 -23.40 -12.75 44.94
C ILE A 145 -24.43 -11.75 44.43
N GLY A 146 -24.43 -11.46 43.13
CA GLY A 146 -25.41 -10.57 42.49
C GLY A 146 -25.82 -11.07 41.11
N GLY A 147 -26.73 -10.36 40.44
CA GLY A 147 -27.30 -10.80 39.16
C GLY A 147 -26.29 -10.97 38.03
N PHE A 148 -25.14 -10.29 38.09
CA PHE A 148 -24.07 -10.36 37.09
C PHE A 148 -22.92 -11.29 37.49
N GLY A 149 -23.07 -12.04 38.60
CA GLY A 149 -22.14 -13.05 39.05
C GLY A 149 -21.65 -12.88 40.49
N THR A 150 -20.53 -13.53 40.80
CA THR A 150 -20.04 -13.73 42.16
C THR A 150 -18.76 -12.95 42.39
N VAL A 151 -18.65 -12.29 43.54
CA VAL A 151 -17.48 -11.53 43.96
C VAL A 151 -16.73 -12.35 45.02
N TYR A 152 -15.44 -12.56 44.78
CA TYR A 152 -14.53 -13.28 45.66
C TYR A 152 -13.49 -12.33 46.25
N LYS A 153 -13.08 -12.58 47.49
CA LYS A 153 -11.89 -11.98 48.09
C LYS A 153 -10.66 -12.74 47.62
N LEU A 154 -9.76 -12.05 46.93
CA LEU A 154 -8.50 -12.59 46.42
C LEU A 154 -7.35 -12.03 47.24
N ALA A 155 -6.65 -12.88 48.01
CA ALA A 155 -5.48 -12.49 48.79
C ALA A 155 -4.19 -13.01 48.12
N MET A 156 -3.31 -12.10 47.73
CA MET A 156 -2.00 -12.39 47.15
C MET A 156 -1.00 -12.80 48.25
N ASP A 157 0.16 -13.34 47.85
CA ASP A 157 1.17 -13.87 48.79
C ASP A 157 1.90 -12.77 49.57
N ASP A 158 1.87 -11.53 49.06
CA ASP A 158 2.40 -10.33 49.73
C ASP A 158 1.41 -9.68 50.71
N GLY A 159 0.22 -10.27 50.88
CA GLY A 159 -0.84 -9.77 51.76
C GLY A 159 -1.78 -8.75 51.11
N ASN A 160 -1.56 -8.37 49.84
CA ASN A 160 -2.49 -7.48 49.14
C ASN A 160 -3.81 -8.20 48.83
N VAL A 161 -4.93 -7.50 49.02
CA VAL A 161 -6.28 -8.05 48.87
C VAL A 161 -7.04 -7.33 47.77
N PHE A 162 -7.64 -8.10 46.87
CA PHE A 162 -8.41 -7.63 45.73
C PHE A 162 -9.82 -8.23 45.75
N ALA A 163 -10.77 -7.52 45.14
CA ALA A 163 -12.10 -8.05 44.86
C ALA A 163 -12.13 -8.60 43.42
N LEU A 164 -12.32 -9.90 43.27
CA LEU A 164 -12.46 -10.53 41.97
C LEU A 164 -13.93 -10.76 41.65
N LYS A 165 -14.44 -10.14 40.59
CA LYS A 165 -15.80 -10.39 40.09
C LYS A 165 -15.77 -11.43 38.97
N ARG A 166 -16.30 -12.63 39.26
CA ARG A 166 -16.54 -13.69 38.28
C ARG A 166 -17.88 -13.44 37.61
N ILE A 167 -17.86 -13.10 36.32
CA ILE A 167 -19.07 -12.91 35.52
C ILE A 167 -19.61 -14.27 35.09
N VAL A 168 -20.90 -14.51 35.31
CA VAL A 168 -21.58 -15.72 34.82
C VAL A 168 -21.72 -15.60 33.30
N LYS A 169 -21.21 -16.57 32.54
CA LYS A 169 -21.47 -16.63 31.09
C LYS A 169 -22.94 -17.02 30.91
N LEU A 170 -23.74 -16.14 30.30
CA LEU A 170 -25.17 -16.34 30.02
C LEU A 170 -25.46 -17.38 28.92
N ASN A 171 -24.60 -18.39 28.73
CA ASN A 171 -24.79 -19.42 27.70
C ASN A 171 -25.52 -20.68 28.18
N GLU A 172 -25.86 -20.80 29.46
CA GLU A 172 -26.48 -22.04 30.00
C GLU A 172 -27.82 -21.82 30.73
N GLY A 173 -28.58 -20.76 30.42
CA GLY A 173 -29.84 -20.56 31.15
C GLY A 173 -30.85 -19.55 30.66
N PHE A 174 -30.65 -18.87 29.52
CA PHE A 174 -31.70 -18.00 28.96
C PHE A 174 -32.76 -18.75 28.13
N ASP A 175 -32.62 -20.07 27.99
CA ASP A 175 -33.58 -20.94 27.27
C ASP A 175 -34.66 -21.53 28.19
N ARG A 176 -34.75 -21.12 29.46
CA ARG A 176 -35.78 -21.61 30.41
C ARG A 176 -36.79 -20.57 30.86
N PHE A 177 -36.75 -19.37 30.28
CA PHE A 177 -37.72 -18.31 30.56
C PHE A 177 -38.15 -17.57 29.29
N TRP A 178 -38.66 -18.33 28.31
CA TRP A 178 -39.69 -17.89 27.37
C TRP A 178 -40.31 -19.12 26.69
#